data_AF-A0A2V9L9A1-F1
#
_entry.id   AF-A0A2V9L9A1-F1
#
_cell.length_a   1.000
_cell.length_b   1.000
_cell.length_c   1.000
_cell.angle_alpha   90.00
_cell.angle_beta   90.00
_cell.angle_gamma   90.00
#
_symmetry.space_group_name_H-M   'P 1'
#
loop_
_entity.id
_entity.type
_entity.pdbx_description
1 polymer ?
#
loop_
_entity_poly.entity_id
_entity_poly.type
_entity_poly.pdbx_seq_one_letter_code
_entity_poly.pdbx_strand_id
1 'polypeptide(L)'
;AYLLRNEGGNARHWIEIKTIGRESNRDGIGARVEVRTGAERQIDEVRSGGSYLSQNDLRLHFGLGSHVMVDEVTLRWPSGRVDRLRKVPANRLIIVEEGKGLVRAQP
;
A
#
# COMPACT_ATOMS: atom_id res chain seq x y z
N ALA A 1 18.64 28.52 -6.93
CA ALA A 1 18.02 27.19 -6.81
C ALA A 1 17.72 26.94 -5.35
N TYR A 2 16.45 26.76 -4.97
CA TYR A 2 16.13 26.37 -3.60
C TYR A 2 16.32 24.86 -3.48
N LEU A 3 17.33 24.46 -2.71
CA LEU A 3 17.54 23.07 -2.32
C LEU A 3 16.59 22.80 -1.15
N LEU A 4 15.50 22.06 -1.40
CA LEU A 4 14.69 21.50 -0.32
C LEU A 4 15.44 20.29 0.24
N ARG A 5 16.29 20.54 1.24
CA ARG A 5 16.98 19.48 2.00
C ARG A 5 16.07 19.07 3.15
N ASN A 6 15.55 17.85 3.10
CA ASN A 6 14.83 17.26 4.22
C ASN A 6 15.84 16.89 5.32
N GLU A 7 16.25 17.88 6.12
CA GLU A 7 16.96 17.68 7.38
C GLU A 7 15.92 17.56 8.50
N GLY A 8 15.25 16.41 8.54
CA GLY A 8 14.09 16.20 9.40
C GLY A 8 13.92 14.73 9.71
N GLY A 9 14.70 14.26 10.68
CA GLY A 9 14.62 12.92 11.24
C GLY A 9 13.21 12.56 11.68
N ASN A 10 12.53 11.76 10.86
CA ASN A 10 11.46 10.92 11.32
C ASN A 10 11.99 9.50 11.23
N ALA A 11 12.40 8.94 12.37
CA ALA A 11 12.58 7.49 12.56
C ALA A 11 11.22 6.78 12.51
N ARG A 12 10.38 7.17 11.55
CA ARG A 12 9.04 6.67 11.34
C ARG A 12 9.05 5.71 10.19
N HIS A 13 8.22 4.71 10.32
CA HIS A 13 8.10 3.60 9.43
C HIS A 13 7.01 3.87 8.41
N TRP A 14 7.13 3.24 7.25
CA TRP A 14 6.14 3.33 6.18
C TRP A 14 5.96 1.98 5.49
N ILE A 15 4.88 1.82 4.74
CA ILE A 15 4.71 0.70 3.82
C ILE A 15 4.00 1.19 2.58
N GLU A 16 4.53 0.80 1.42
CA GLU A 16 3.85 1.01 0.14
C GLU A 16 3.24 -0.31 -0.33
N ILE A 17 2.05 -0.22 -0.90
CA ILE A 17 1.30 -1.38 -1.39
C ILE A 17 0.93 -1.11 -2.84
N LYS A 18 1.46 -1.94 -3.73
CA LYS A 18 1.06 -1.99 -5.13
C LYS A 18 0.18 -3.21 -5.36
N THR A 19 -0.96 -3.01 -5.99
CA THR A 19 -1.88 -4.07 -6.37
C THR A 19 -1.66 -4.49 -7.81
N ILE A 20 -1.82 -5.80 -8.08
CA ILE A 20 -1.91 -6.34 -9.43
C ILE A 20 -3.19 -7.17 -9.49
N GLY A 21 -4.20 -6.67 -10.21
CA GLY A 21 -5.43 -7.42 -10.43
C GLY A 21 -5.24 -8.52 -11.49
N ARG A 22 -6.00 -9.61 -11.34
CA ARG A 22 -6.03 -10.74 -12.26
C ARG A 22 -7.44 -10.98 -12.80
N GLU A 23 -8.41 -11.04 -11.90
CA GLU A 23 -9.84 -11.16 -12.21
C GLU A 23 -10.46 -9.76 -12.30
N SER A 24 -10.03 -8.87 -11.42
CA SER A 24 -10.22 -7.43 -11.51
C SER A 24 -9.31 -6.81 -12.58
N ASN A 25 -9.47 -5.51 -12.87
CA ASN A 25 -8.57 -4.79 -13.77
C ASN A 25 -7.10 -4.92 -13.33
N ARG A 26 -6.15 -4.92 -14.29
CA ARG A 26 -4.73 -5.25 -14.04
C ARG A 26 -4.06 -4.38 -12.96
N ASP A 27 -4.55 -3.16 -12.80
CA ASP A 27 -4.03 -2.19 -11.84
C ASP A 27 -4.65 -2.33 -10.45
N GLY A 28 -5.70 -3.14 -10.30
CA GLY A 28 -6.44 -3.30 -9.06
C GLY A 28 -7.27 -2.08 -8.69
N ILE A 29 -7.63 -1.21 -9.64
CA ILE A 29 -8.47 -0.02 -9.40
C ILE A 29 -9.77 -0.44 -8.72
N GLY A 30 -10.13 0.24 -7.63
CA GLY A 30 -11.24 -0.07 -6.75
C GLY A 30 -10.91 -1.08 -5.65
N ALA A 31 -9.68 -1.63 -5.59
CA ALA A 31 -9.25 -2.48 -4.50
C ALA A 31 -9.06 -1.65 -3.23
N ARG A 32 -9.72 -2.08 -2.15
CA ARG A 32 -9.66 -1.44 -0.84
C ARG A 32 -8.64 -2.14 0.03
N VAL A 33 -7.62 -1.43 0.46
CA VAL A 33 -6.52 -1.94 1.27
C VAL A 33 -6.63 -1.38 2.68
N GLU A 34 -6.64 -2.29 3.64
CA GLU A 34 -6.70 -1.99 5.07
C GLU A 34 -5.40 -2.46 5.72
N VAL A 35 -4.71 -1.55 6.41
CA VAL A 35 -3.47 -1.81 7.13
C VAL A 35 -3.75 -1.67 8.62
N ARG A 36 -3.38 -2.69 9.41
CA ARG A 36 -3.50 -2.69 10.87
C ARG A 36 -2.14 -2.79 11.53
N THR A 37 -1.89 -1.88 12.48
CA THR A 37 -0.69 -1.82 13.32
C THR A 37 -1.09 -1.55 14.75
N GLY A 38 -1.02 -2.57 15.61
CA GLY A 38 -1.46 -2.49 16.99
C GLY A 38 -2.92 -2.07 17.11
N ALA A 39 -3.15 -0.89 17.70
CA ALA A 39 -4.48 -0.29 17.84
C ALA A 39 -4.88 0.58 16.62
N GLU A 40 -3.93 0.88 15.72
CA GLU A 40 -4.17 1.73 14.56
C GLU A 40 -4.68 0.92 13.36
N ARG A 41 -5.61 1.53 12.62
CA ARG A 41 -6.18 0.98 11.40
C ARG A 41 -6.29 2.09 10.37
N GLN A 42 -5.64 1.88 9.23
CA GLN A 42 -5.69 2.77 8.08
C GLN A 42 -6.32 2.04 6.90
N ILE A 43 -7.10 2.75 6.10
CA ILE A 43 -7.78 2.17 4.95
C ILE A 43 -7.66 3.16 3.80
N ASP A 44 -7.23 2.66 2.64
CA ASP A 44 -7.21 3.41 1.41
C ASP A 44 -7.68 2.54 0.23
N GLU A 45 -7.95 3.16 -0.91
CA GLU A 45 -8.47 2.49 -2.10
C GLU A 45 -7.68 2.91 -3.34
N VAL A 46 -7.37 1.93 -4.20
CA VAL A 46 -6.67 2.19 -5.45
C VAL A 46 -7.59 2.95 -6.39
N ARG A 47 -7.33 4.25 -6.58
CA ARG A 47 -8.16 5.11 -7.43
C ARG A 47 -7.47 5.45 -8.73
N SER A 48 -8.13 5.15 -9.85
CA SER A 48 -7.78 5.71 -11.16
C SER A 48 -8.38 7.11 -11.26
N GLY A 49 -7.59 8.13 -10.94
CA GLY A 49 -8.01 9.53 -10.97
C GLY A 49 -6.86 10.43 -11.38
N GLY A 50 -6.44 10.36 -12.64
CA GLY A 50 -5.57 11.37 -13.23
C GLY A 50 -6.42 12.58 -13.59
N SER A 51 -6.45 13.61 -12.75
CA SER A 51 -6.80 14.94 -13.25
C SER A 51 -5.82 15.30 -14.37
N TYR A 52 -6.32 15.94 -15.43
CA TYR A 52 -5.58 16.34 -16.63
C TYR A 52 -4.11 16.71 -16.34
N LEU A 53 -3.16 16.00 -16.99
CA LEU A 53 -1.68 16.09 -16.85
C LEU A 53 -1.02 15.48 -15.59
N SER A 54 -1.73 14.80 -14.69
CA SER A 54 -1.12 14.07 -13.58
C SER A 54 -1.04 12.56 -13.84
N GLN A 55 0.16 11.99 -13.74
CA GLN A 55 0.34 10.54 -13.67
C GLN A 55 0.05 10.09 -12.23
N ASN A 56 -1.05 9.37 -12.00
CA ASN A 56 -1.39 8.86 -10.68
C ASN A 56 -0.45 7.69 -10.33
N ASP A 57 0.25 7.78 -9.20
CA ASP A 57 0.87 6.60 -8.62
C ASP A 57 -0.25 5.72 -8.04
N LEU A 58 -0.41 4.51 -8.60
CA LEU A 58 -1.40 3.54 -8.16
C LEU A 58 -0.99 2.83 -6.86
N ARG A 59 0.18 3.17 -6.30
CA ARG A 59 0.64 2.69 -5.01
C ARG A 59 -0.09 3.39 -3.89
N LEU A 60 -0.48 2.61 -2.89
CA LEU A 60 -1.02 3.12 -1.64
C LEU A 60 0.10 3.24 -0.62
N HIS A 61 0.25 4.41 -0.03
CA HIS A 61 1.30 4.69 0.94
C HIS A 61 0.69 4.85 2.34
N PHE A 62 1.16 4.05 3.29
CA PHE A 62 0.70 4.07 4.68
C PHE A 62 1.87 4.41 5.61
N GLY A 63 1.70 5.44 6.44
CA GLY A 63 2.66 5.76 7.50
C GLY A 63 2.39 4.89 8.72
N LEU A 64 3.43 4.23 9.25
CA LEU A 64 3.31 3.28 10.37
C LEU A 64 3.83 3.86 11.70
N GLY A 65 4.20 5.14 11.75
CA GLY A 65 4.71 5.76 12.97
C GLY A 65 5.96 5.05 13.49
N SER A 66 6.01 4.62 14.75
CA SER A 66 7.14 3.86 15.32
C SER A 66 7.03 2.34 15.10
N HIS A 67 6.02 1.85 14.40
CA HIS A 67 5.82 0.41 14.18
C HIS A 67 6.73 -0.13 13.07
N VAL A 68 7.65 -1.03 13.44
CA VAL A 68 8.57 -1.72 12.50
C VAL A 68 7.90 -2.82 11.67
N MET A 69 6.63 -3.13 11.93
CA MET A 69 5.90 -4.22 11.29
C MET A 69 4.39 -3.94 11.31
N VAL A 70 3.72 -4.34 10.23
CA VAL A 70 2.27 -4.38 10.08
C VAL A 70 1.73 -5.73 10.53
N ASP A 71 0.71 -5.72 11.39
CA ASP A 71 0.09 -6.95 11.92
C ASP A 71 -0.72 -7.66 10.84
N GLU A 72 -1.57 -6.92 10.13
CA GLU A 72 -2.39 -7.44 9.06
C GLU A 72 -2.62 -6.39 7.96
N VAL A 73 -2.44 -6.80 6.71
CA VAL A 73 -2.88 -6.09 5.51
C VAL A 73 -4.03 -6.89 4.90
N THR A 74 -5.21 -6.30 4.81
CA THR A 74 -6.37 -6.90 4.15
C THR A 74 -6.66 -6.15 2.85
N LEU A 75 -6.62 -6.85 1.72
CA LEU A 75 -6.99 -6.32 0.42
C LEU A 75 -8.33 -6.89 0.02
N ARG A 76 -9.30 -6.02 -0.26
CA ARG A 76 -10.62 -6.38 -0.77
C ARG A 76 -10.71 -5.92 -2.22
N TRP A 77 -10.79 -6.89 -3.12
CA TRP A 77 -10.81 -6.64 -4.55
C TRP A 77 -12.23 -6.36 -5.06
N PRO A 78 -12.37 -5.61 -6.17
CA PRO A 78 -13.67 -5.41 -6.82
C PRO A 78 -14.37 -6.70 -7.26
N SER A 79 -13.60 -7.76 -7.57
CA SER A 79 -14.13 -9.11 -7.84
C SER A 79 -14.85 -9.76 -6.65
N GLY A 80 -14.76 -9.16 -5.45
CA GLY A 80 -15.25 -9.73 -4.20
C GLY A 80 -14.22 -10.62 -3.49
N ARG A 81 -13.06 -10.88 -4.11
CA ARG A 81 -11.96 -11.60 -3.47
C ARG A 81 -11.36 -10.80 -2.32
N VAL A 82 -10.82 -11.52 -1.33
CA VAL A 82 -10.12 -10.91 -0.20
C VAL A 82 -8.80 -11.62 0.02
N ASP A 83 -7.70 -10.86 -0.06
CA ASP A 83 -6.36 -11.34 0.30
C ASP A 83 -5.95 -10.75 1.66
N ARG A 84 -5.27 -11.56 2.48
CA ARG A 84 -4.77 -11.14 3.79
C ARG A 84 -3.31 -11.49 3.93
N LEU A 85 -2.49 -10.51 4.30
CA LEU A 85 -1.09 -10.68 4.64
C LEU A 85 -0.91 -10.36 6.11
N ARG A 86 -0.04 -11.09 6.79
CA ARG A 86 0.23 -10.89 8.23
C ARG A 86 1.71 -10.69 8.46
N LYS A 87 2.05 -9.95 9.52
CA LYS A 87 3.45 -9.72 9.94
C LYS A 87 4.33 -9.20 8.79
N VAL A 88 3.88 -8.15 8.12
CA VAL A 88 4.62 -7.55 7.00
C VAL A 88 5.61 -6.55 7.57
N PRO A 89 6.93 -6.69 7.34
CA PRO A 89 7.89 -5.73 7.86
C PRO A 89 7.67 -4.35 7.24
N ALA A 90 7.97 -3.30 8.00
CA ALA A 90 7.91 -1.94 7.52
C ALA A 90 9.06 -1.58 6.56
N ASN A 91 9.02 -0.35 6.06
CA ASN A 91 9.97 0.30 5.17
C ASN A 91 10.21 -0.53 3.91
N ARG A 92 9.12 -0.81 3.19
CA ARG A 92 9.15 -1.59 1.96
C ARG A 92 7.93 -1.34 1.10
N LEU A 93 8.15 -1.52 -0.19
CA LEU A 93 7.11 -1.69 -1.18
C LEU A 93 6.75 -3.18 -1.28
N ILE A 94 5.50 -3.51 -1.00
CA ILE A 94 4.93 -4.83 -1.28
C ILE A 94 4.07 -4.79 -2.53
N ILE A 95 4.16 -5.84 -3.33
CA ILE A 95 3.35 -6.06 -4.51
C ILE A 95 2.45 -7.25 -4.23
N VAL A 96 1.15 -7.03 -4.26
CA VAL A 96 0.13 -8.03 -3.97
C VAL A 96 -0.65 -8.32 -5.24
N GLU A 97 -0.69 -9.58 -5.65
CA GLU A 97 -1.45 -10.04 -6.81
C GLU A 97 -2.74 -10.73 -6.35
N GLU A 98 -3.85 -10.35 -6.97
CA GLU A 98 -5.18 -10.85 -6.66
C GLU A 98 -5.23 -12.38 -6.73
N GLY A 99 -5.55 -13.01 -5.59
CA GLY A 99 -5.69 -14.45 -5.45
C GLY A 99 -4.39 -15.23 -5.40
N LYS A 100 -3.22 -14.58 -5.52
CA LYS A 100 -1.91 -15.15 -5.16
C LYS A 100 -1.38 -14.62 -3.83
N GLY A 101 -1.76 -13.41 -3.42
CA GLY A 101 -1.22 -12.76 -2.24
C GLY A 101 0.10 -12.00 -2.54
N LEU A 102 1.02 -11.98 -1.58
CA LEU A 102 2.29 -11.25 -1.70
C LEU A 102 3.18 -11.89 -2.78
N VAL A 103 3.45 -11.16 -3.87
CA VAL A 103 4.28 -11.64 -4.98
C VAL A 103 5.71 -11.12 -4.89
N ARG A 104 5.88 -9.89 -4.40
CA ARG A 104 7.21 -9.28 -4.27
C ARG A 104 7.25 -8.29 -3.11
N ALA A 105 8.39 -8.23 -2.45
CA ALA A 105 8.70 -7.22 -1.44
C ALA A 105 10.05 -6.59 -1.79
N GLN A 106 10.12 -5.27 -1.79
CA GLN A 106 11.35 -4.49 -2.04
C GLN A 106 11.56 -3.54 -0.86
N PRO A 107 12.75 -3.52 -0.23
CA PRO A 107 13.07 -2.56 0.82
C PRO A 107 13.11 -1.11 0.29
#